data_AF-A0A3D5DUZ1-F1
#
_entry.id   AF-A0A3D5DUZ1-F1
#
_cell.length_a   1.000
_cell.length_b   1.000
_cell.length_c   1.000
_cell.angle_alpha   90.00
_cell.angle_beta   90.00
_cell.angle_gamma   90.00
#
_symmetry.space_group_name_H-M   'P 1'
#
loop_
_entity.id
_entity.type
_entity.pdbx_description
1 polymer ?
#
loop_
_entity_poly.entity_id
_entity_poly.type
_entity_poly.pdbx_seq_one_letter_code
_entity_poly.pdbx_strand_id
1 'polypeptide(L)'
;GGRPVKIVEAGTGRLVGTVDEPSAHIMVHTGAVYPHQGELYLVTRLDLAQGVALVEHTDPGYATSARNLTGIDVTAELRRVSWGPGAVHFGEVEVVRQVTSFTRRSPETGQPLGEVPLDLPPRSLRTRAIWWTISAGQRAALVRRGVDLPGAAHAAEHTSIGLLPLFAACDRWDIGGVSADLHPATGRLTVFVYDGHDGGAGFAERGFAVAREWLAATREAIAGCECEMGCPSCIQSPKCGTGNDPLSKDGALLLLDSLLRHDVRQAPAGPQAARRQAGQGKSRQGAPVLPA
;
A
#
# COMPACT_ATOMS: atom_id res chain seq x y z
N GLY A 1 13.67 11.23 -5.59
CA GLY A 1 12.37 11.38 -6.29
C GLY A 1 12.62 11.73 -7.74
N GLY A 2 11.78 11.24 -8.64
CA GLY A 2 11.84 11.57 -10.08
C GLY A 2 11.52 13.04 -10.35
N ARG A 3 11.77 13.49 -11.58
CA ARG A 3 11.44 14.86 -12.01
C ARG A 3 9.91 15.03 -12.03
N PRO A 4 9.34 16.06 -11.37
CA PRO A 4 7.89 16.24 -11.33
C PRO A 4 7.31 16.44 -12.73
N VAL A 5 6.07 16.00 -12.91
CA VAL A 5 5.32 16.15 -14.16
C VAL A 5 4.62 17.52 -14.16
N LYS A 6 4.85 18.31 -15.21
CA LYS A 6 4.21 19.62 -15.40
C LYS A 6 2.85 19.43 -16.05
N ILE A 7 1.85 20.17 -15.58
CA ILE A 7 0.51 20.17 -16.15
C ILE A 7 0.34 21.47 -16.93
N VAL A 8 0.22 21.37 -18.25
CA VAL A 8 0.29 22.52 -19.17
C VAL A 8 -0.96 22.57 -20.03
N GLU A 9 -1.60 23.73 -20.08
CA GLU A 9 -2.78 23.98 -20.90
C GLU A 9 -2.38 24.06 -22.38
N ALA A 10 -2.92 23.18 -23.22
CA ALA A 10 -2.44 22.97 -24.59
C ALA A 10 -2.61 24.20 -25.48
N GLY A 11 -3.71 24.95 -25.32
CA GLY A 11 -4.02 26.11 -26.17
C GLY A 11 -3.19 27.36 -25.85
N THR A 12 -2.70 27.50 -24.62
CA THR A 12 -2.04 28.73 -24.14
C THR A 12 -0.58 28.53 -23.75
N GLY A 13 -0.16 27.28 -23.52
CA GLY A 13 1.14 26.96 -22.93
C GLY A 13 1.26 27.32 -21.45
N ARG A 14 0.15 27.76 -20.81
CA ARG A 14 0.13 28.14 -19.40
C ARG A 14 0.39 26.92 -18.52
N LEU A 15 1.29 27.08 -17.54
CA LEU A 15 1.49 26.09 -16.49
C LEU A 15 0.29 26.15 -15.52
N VAL A 16 -0.49 25.08 -15.47
CA VAL A 16 -1.60 24.91 -14.52
C VAL A 16 -1.07 24.48 -13.17
N GLY A 17 -0.13 23.53 -13.15
CA GLY A 17 0.43 23.02 -11.91
C GLY A 17 1.50 21.96 -12.15
N THR A 18 1.86 21.26 -11.08
CA THR A 18 2.81 20.14 -11.10
C THR A 18 2.32 19.03 -10.21
N VAL A 19 2.62 17.79 -10.58
CA VAL A 19 2.40 16.60 -9.76
C VAL A 19 3.71 15.84 -9.61
N ASP A 20 3.89 15.17 -8.48
CA ASP A 20 5.03 14.27 -8.32
C ASP A 20 4.93 13.11 -9.33
N GLU A 21 6.09 12.61 -9.71
CA GLU A 21 6.20 11.62 -10.77
C GLU A 21 5.48 10.30 -10.44
N PRO A 22 5.53 9.77 -9.20
CA PRO A 22 4.69 8.63 -8.77
C PRO A 22 3.18 8.85 -8.93
N SER A 23 2.66 10.03 -8.58
CA SER A 23 1.22 10.34 -8.66
C SER A 23 0.74 10.61 -10.09
N ALA A 24 1.64 10.88 -11.03
CA ALA A 24 1.28 11.27 -12.40
C ALA A 24 0.40 10.24 -13.13
N HIS A 25 0.69 8.94 -12.98
CA HIS A 25 -0.10 7.87 -13.60
C HIS A 25 -1.52 7.77 -13.05
N ILE A 26 -1.76 8.27 -11.84
CA ILE A 26 -3.05 8.19 -11.15
C ILE A 26 -3.86 9.47 -11.40
N MET A 27 -3.22 10.64 -11.30
CA MET A 27 -3.91 11.93 -11.31
C MET A 27 -4.01 12.57 -12.69
N VAL A 28 -3.03 12.32 -13.57
CA VAL A 28 -2.92 13.02 -14.86
C VAL A 28 -2.57 12.07 -16.00
N HIS A 29 -3.08 10.84 -15.97
CA HIS A 29 -3.06 9.96 -17.13
C HIS A 29 -3.90 10.55 -18.27
N THR A 30 -3.62 10.14 -19.51
CA THR A 30 -4.47 10.50 -20.65
C THR A 30 -5.93 10.12 -20.37
N GLY A 31 -6.86 11.05 -20.54
CA GLY A 31 -8.29 10.91 -20.24
C GLY A 31 -8.69 11.20 -18.79
N ALA A 32 -7.75 11.53 -17.90
CA ALA A 32 -8.05 11.94 -16.52
C ALA A 32 -8.74 13.31 -16.48
N VAL A 33 -9.64 13.50 -15.51
CA VAL A 33 -10.19 14.79 -15.14
C VAL A 33 -9.43 15.30 -13.92
N TYR A 34 -8.67 16.37 -14.11
CA TYR A 34 -7.82 16.99 -13.11
C TYR A 34 -8.49 18.24 -12.54
N PRO A 35 -9.01 18.21 -11.30
CA PRO A 35 -9.51 19.39 -10.63
C PRO A 35 -8.35 20.25 -10.11
N HIS A 36 -8.38 21.55 -10.38
CA HIS A 36 -7.37 22.50 -9.91
C HIS A 36 -8.01 23.85 -9.57
N GLN A 37 -7.96 24.24 -8.28
CA GLN A 37 -8.48 25.52 -7.78
C GLN A 37 -9.94 25.83 -8.17
N GLY A 38 -10.80 24.80 -8.18
CA GLY A 38 -12.22 24.92 -8.54
C GLY A 38 -12.51 24.76 -10.02
N GLU A 39 -11.47 24.74 -10.87
CA GLU A 39 -11.59 24.53 -12.30
C GLU A 39 -11.33 23.06 -12.68
N LEU A 40 -11.95 22.61 -13.77
CA LEU A 40 -11.79 21.26 -14.29
C LEU A 40 -10.96 21.26 -15.58
N TYR A 41 -10.02 20.33 -15.65
CA TYR A 41 -9.14 20.14 -16.79
C TYR A 41 -9.21 18.69 -17.26
N LEU A 42 -9.47 18.48 -18.55
CA LEU A 42 -9.35 17.16 -19.17
C LEU A 42 -7.91 16.96 -19.67
N VAL A 43 -7.26 15.88 -19.23
CA VAL A 43 -5.91 15.52 -19.68
C VAL A 43 -6.01 14.88 -21.06
N THR A 44 -5.52 15.58 -22.08
CA THR A 44 -5.54 15.11 -23.46
C THR A 44 -4.35 14.22 -23.79
N ARG A 45 -3.21 14.41 -23.10
CA ARG A 45 -2.02 13.57 -23.27
C ARG A 45 -1.10 13.62 -22.06
N LEU A 46 -0.65 12.47 -21.58
CA LEU A 46 0.50 12.34 -20.68
C LEU A 46 1.76 11.92 -21.47
N ASP A 47 2.76 12.79 -21.53
CA ASP A 47 4.08 12.50 -22.10
C ASP A 47 5.10 12.23 -20.98
N LEU A 48 5.34 10.95 -20.72
CA LEU A 48 6.26 10.51 -19.67
C LEU A 48 7.72 10.84 -19.98
N ALA A 49 8.11 10.86 -21.26
CA ALA A 49 9.49 11.15 -21.66
C ALA A 49 9.84 12.62 -21.41
N GLN A 50 8.89 13.52 -21.66
CA GLN A 50 9.07 14.95 -21.42
C GLN A 50 8.69 15.38 -19.99
N GLY A 51 7.96 14.55 -19.25
CA GLY A 51 7.42 14.89 -17.93
C GLY A 51 6.36 15.98 -18.02
N VAL A 52 5.45 15.88 -18.99
CA VAL A 52 4.39 16.87 -19.25
C VAL A 52 3.05 16.18 -19.45
N ALA A 53 2.02 16.65 -18.74
CA ALA A 53 0.62 16.36 -19.00
C ALA A 53 -0.01 17.58 -19.71
N LEU A 54 -0.50 17.38 -20.93
CA LEU A 54 -1.26 18.39 -21.67
C LEU A 54 -2.72 18.32 -21.27
N VAL A 55 -3.31 19.49 -21.02
CA VAL A 55 -4.70 19.61 -20.57
C VAL A 55 -5.50 20.64 -21.36
N GLU A 56 -6.81 20.46 -21.37
CA GLU A 56 -7.80 21.42 -21.85
C GLU A 56 -8.72 21.83 -20.70
N HIS A 57 -9.01 23.13 -20.57
CA HIS A 57 -9.97 23.64 -19.59
C HIS A 57 -11.39 23.31 -20.05
N THR A 58 -11.95 22.24 -19.48
CA THR A 58 -13.29 21.75 -19.85
C THR A 58 -13.85 20.87 -18.74
N ASP A 59 -15.16 20.94 -18.55
CA ASP A 59 -15.91 19.97 -17.75
C ASP A 59 -16.55 18.93 -18.68
N PRO A 60 -16.08 17.67 -18.68
CA PRO A 60 -16.65 16.62 -19.52
C PRO A 60 -17.90 15.96 -18.91
N GLY A 61 -18.38 16.41 -17.76
CA GLY A 61 -19.58 15.89 -17.08
C GLY A 61 -19.36 14.59 -16.28
N TYR A 62 -18.10 14.20 -16.06
CA TYR A 62 -17.75 13.03 -15.24
C TYR A 62 -16.45 13.25 -14.46
N ALA A 63 -16.29 12.49 -13.38
CA ALA A 63 -15.03 12.37 -12.65
C ALA A 63 -14.27 11.11 -13.10
N THR A 64 -12.97 11.03 -12.80
CA THR A 64 -12.16 9.85 -13.12
C THR A 64 -11.51 9.26 -11.88
N SER A 65 -11.42 7.93 -11.84
CA SER A 65 -10.64 7.20 -10.84
C SER A 65 -9.76 6.17 -11.54
N ALA A 66 -8.45 6.24 -11.33
CA ALA A 66 -7.50 5.30 -11.91
C ALA A 66 -7.51 3.97 -11.16
N ARG A 67 -7.43 2.87 -11.90
CA ARG A 67 -7.30 1.51 -11.37
C ARG A 67 -5.83 1.13 -11.35
N ASN A 68 -5.31 0.90 -10.15
CA ASN A 68 -3.91 0.57 -9.93
C ASN A 68 -3.78 -0.87 -9.41
N LEU A 69 -3.05 -1.70 -10.15
CA LEU A 69 -2.64 -3.02 -9.70
C LEU A 69 -1.35 -2.89 -8.89
N THR A 70 -1.33 -3.51 -7.72
CA THR A 70 -0.13 -3.52 -6.85
C THR A 70 0.28 -4.96 -6.56
N GLY A 71 1.49 -5.32 -6.99
CA GLY A 71 2.19 -6.53 -6.57
C GLY A 71 3.21 -6.21 -5.50
N ILE A 72 3.49 -7.17 -4.61
CA ILE A 72 4.52 -7.06 -3.59
C ILE A 72 5.27 -8.38 -3.46
N ASP A 73 6.60 -8.31 -3.47
CA ASP A 73 7.47 -9.46 -3.29
C ASP A 73 8.40 -9.24 -2.11
N VAL A 74 8.54 -10.25 -1.25
CA VAL A 74 9.47 -10.21 -0.12
C VAL A 74 10.87 -10.55 -0.63
N THR A 75 11.78 -9.58 -0.60
CA THR A 75 13.15 -9.74 -1.07
C THR A 75 14.10 -10.19 0.04
N ALA A 76 13.82 -9.81 1.29
CA ALA A 76 14.51 -10.33 2.47
C ALA A 76 13.67 -10.20 3.75
N GLU A 77 13.48 -11.29 4.49
CA GLU A 77 12.99 -11.22 5.87
C GLU A 77 14.15 -10.90 6.82
N LEU A 78 14.06 -9.80 7.56
CA LEU A 78 15.10 -9.33 8.47
C LEU A 78 14.82 -9.72 9.92
N ARG A 79 13.56 -9.60 10.36
CA ARG A 79 13.11 -9.94 11.71
C ARG A 79 11.77 -10.65 11.66
N ARG A 80 11.55 -11.54 12.64
CA ARG A 80 10.31 -12.28 12.80
C ARG A 80 10.00 -12.51 14.27
N VAL A 81 8.73 -12.40 14.62
CA VAL A 81 8.22 -12.72 15.95
C VAL A 81 6.97 -13.60 15.79
N SER A 82 6.94 -14.73 16.49
CA SER A 82 5.81 -15.66 16.47
C SER A 82 4.72 -15.19 17.43
N TRP A 83 3.49 -15.13 16.95
CA TRP A 83 2.30 -14.81 17.73
C TRP A 83 1.41 -16.06 17.75
N GLY A 84 1.83 -17.04 18.55
CA GLY A 84 1.31 -18.39 18.51
C GLY A 84 1.50 -19.04 17.11
N PRO A 85 0.43 -19.50 16.45
CA PRO A 85 0.51 -20.08 15.11
C PRO A 85 0.63 -19.03 13.98
N GLY A 86 0.34 -17.75 14.27
CA GLY A 86 0.61 -16.62 13.39
C GLY A 86 2.02 -16.04 13.62
N ALA A 87 2.37 -15.03 12.83
CA ALA A 87 3.65 -14.33 12.99
C ALA A 87 3.58 -12.89 12.46
N VAL A 88 4.45 -12.04 13.00
CA VAL A 88 4.73 -10.69 12.51
C VAL A 88 6.18 -10.66 12.03
N HIS A 89 6.39 -10.02 10.90
CA HIS A 89 7.62 -10.03 10.15
C HIS A 89 7.99 -8.60 9.76
N PHE A 90 9.28 -8.37 9.60
CA PHE A 90 9.81 -7.12 9.09
C PHE A 90 10.97 -7.40 8.13
N GLY A 91 11.02 -6.66 7.03
CA GLY A 91 12.04 -6.87 6.02
C GLY A 91 11.94 -5.98 4.80
N GLU A 92 12.75 -6.32 3.79
CA GLU A 92 12.83 -5.65 2.50
C GLU A 92 11.79 -6.25 1.54
N VAL A 93 11.15 -5.39 0.77
CA VAL A 93 10.16 -5.75 -0.25
C VAL A 93 10.40 -4.98 -1.54
N GLU A 94 9.98 -5.56 -2.67
CA GLU A 94 9.82 -4.86 -3.94
C GLU A 94 8.33 -4.73 -4.23
N VAL A 95 7.84 -3.50 -4.35
CA VAL A 95 6.44 -3.17 -4.65
C VAL A 95 6.36 -2.71 -6.09
N VAL A 96 5.56 -3.39 -6.90
CA VAL A 96 5.33 -3.03 -8.30
C VAL A 96 3.91 -2.50 -8.45
N ARG A 97 3.76 -1.29 -8.98
CA ARG A 97 2.46 -0.64 -9.20
C ARG A 97 2.25 -0.35 -10.68
N GLN A 98 1.07 -0.64 -11.20
CA GLN A 98 0.73 -0.31 -12.58
C GLN A 98 -0.71 0.18 -12.68
N VAL A 99 -0.88 1.37 -13.26
CA VAL A 99 -2.20 1.87 -13.64
C VAL A 99 -2.58 1.25 -14.98
N THR A 100 -3.60 0.40 -14.98
CA THR A 100 -4.00 -0.39 -16.17
C THR A 100 -5.29 0.10 -16.82
N SER A 101 -6.06 0.93 -16.12
CA SER A 101 -7.32 1.49 -16.62
C SER A 101 -7.74 2.66 -15.74
N PHE A 102 -8.79 3.38 -16.15
CA PHE A 102 -9.53 4.29 -15.30
C PHE A 102 -11.03 4.12 -15.50
N THR A 103 -11.79 4.45 -14.46
CA THR A 103 -13.26 4.45 -14.49
C THR A 103 -13.76 5.89 -14.53
N ARG A 104 -14.66 6.18 -15.48
CA ARG A 104 -15.47 7.41 -15.45
C ARG A 104 -16.59 7.24 -14.44
N ARG A 105 -16.84 8.25 -13.61
CA ARG A 105 -17.83 8.21 -12.54
C ARG A 105 -18.77 9.40 -12.64
N SER A 106 -20.04 9.16 -12.34
CA SER A 106 -21.01 10.24 -12.15
C SER A 106 -20.54 11.13 -11.00
N PRO A 107 -20.38 12.46 -11.20
CA PRO A 107 -19.97 13.36 -10.13
C PRO A 107 -21.00 13.42 -8.99
N GLU A 108 -22.29 13.26 -9.32
CA GLU A 108 -23.39 13.34 -8.35
C GLU A 108 -23.53 12.07 -7.51
N THR A 109 -23.54 10.90 -8.16
CA THR A 109 -23.86 9.62 -7.51
C THR A 109 -22.62 8.79 -7.19
N GLY A 110 -21.47 9.15 -7.76
CA GLY A 110 -20.26 8.34 -7.71
C GLY A 110 -20.35 7.02 -8.48
N GLN A 111 -21.45 6.72 -9.18
CA GLN A 111 -21.63 5.44 -9.89
C GLN A 111 -20.67 5.33 -11.10
N PRO A 112 -20.13 4.13 -11.38
CA PRO A 112 -19.27 3.92 -12.55
C PRO A 112 -20.08 4.02 -13.85
N LEU A 113 -19.59 4.83 -14.78
CA LEU A 113 -20.17 5.05 -16.11
C LEU A 113 -19.47 4.24 -17.20
N GLY A 114 -18.30 3.68 -16.89
CA GLY A 114 -17.52 2.82 -17.80
C GLY A 114 -16.03 2.87 -17.51
N GLU A 115 -15.34 1.81 -17.91
CA GLU A 115 -13.89 1.65 -17.76
C GLU A 115 -13.18 1.86 -19.11
N VAL A 116 -12.03 2.53 -19.07
CA VAL A 116 -11.18 2.77 -20.24
C VAL A 116 -9.79 2.21 -19.93
N PRO A 117 -9.25 1.29 -20.76
CA PRO A 117 -7.93 0.72 -20.54
C PRO A 117 -6.83 1.76 -20.77
N LEU A 118 -5.72 1.58 -20.06
CA LEU A 118 -4.50 2.37 -20.16
C LEU A 118 -3.30 1.44 -20.33
N ASP A 119 -2.31 1.87 -21.09
CA ASP A 119 -1.05 1.17 -21.27
C ASP A 119 0.09 1.99 -20.65
N LEU A 120 0.02 2.18 -19.33
CA LEU A 120 1.06 2.88 -18.58
C LEU A 120 2.10 1.90 -18.04
N PRO A 121 3.39 2.29 -18.03
CA PRO A 121 4.45 1.40 -17.58
C PRO A 121 4.34 1.13 -16.07
N PRO A 122 4.70 -0.07 -15.61
CA PRO A 122 4.78 -0.38 -14.20
C PRO A 122 5.91 0.40 -13.52
N ARG A 123 5.75 0.65 -12.23
CA ARG A 123 6.69 1.37 -11.38
C ARG A 123 7.10 0.48 -10.21
N SER A 124 8.40 0.35 -9.99
CA SER A 124 8.94 -0.46 -8.89
C SER A 124 9.43 0.45 -7.75
N LEU A 125 9.17 0.03 -6.53
CA LEU A 125 9.62 0.67 -5.30
C LEU A 125 10.28 -0.39 -4.43
N ARG A 126 11.58 -0.20 -4.13
CA ARG A 126 12.29 -1.06 -3.18
C ARG A 126 12.25 -0.41 -1.81
N THR A 127 11.61 -1.05 -0.86
CA THR A 127 11.31 -0.42 0.43
C THR A 127 11.29 -1.45 1.55
N ARG A 128 10.93 -1.01 2.75
CA ARG A 128 10.75 -1.86 3.92
C ARG A 128 9.27 -2.01 4.25
N ALA A 129 8.92 -3.19 4.75
CA ALA A 129 7.56 -3.53 5.14
C ALA A 129 7.53 -4.22 6.49
N ILE A 130 6.42 -4.01 7.20
CA ILE A 130 5.91 -4.94 8.19
C ILE A 130 4.83 -5.77 7.52
N TRP A 131 4.79 -7.06 7.82
CA TRP A 131 3.66 -7.88 7.48
C TRP A 131 3.35 -8.86 8.58
N TRP A 132 2.08 -9.25 8.66
CA TRP A 132 1.66 -10.32 9.55
C TRP A 132 1.05 -11.45 8.75
N THR A 133 1.08 -12.65 9.33
CA THR A 133 0.47 -13.84 8.74
C THR A 133 -0.32 -14.61 9.78
N ILE A 134 -1.40 -15.27 9.35
CA ILE A 134 -2.04 -16.32 10.12
C ILE A 134 -1.69 -17.70 9.53
N SER A 135 -1.69 -18.72 10.37
CA SER A 135 -1.50 -20.11 9.94
C SER A 135 -2.65 -20.61 9.06
N ALA A 136 -2.39 -21.67 8.29
CA ALA A 136 -3.43 -22.40 7.58
C ALA A 136 -4.55 -22.91 8.51
N GLY A 137 -4.22 -23.30 9.75
CA GLY A 137 -5.20 -23.73 10.75
C GLY A 137 -6.13 -22.60 11.21
N GLN A 138 -5.58 -21.41 11.50
CA GLN A 138 -6.37 -20.21 11.80
C GLN A 138 -7.24 -19.81 10.61
N ARG A 139 -6.67 -19.81 9.39
CA ARG A 139 -7.41 -19.53 8.15
C ARG A 139 -8.59 -20.49 8.00
N ALA A 140 -8.37 -21.80 8.11
CA ALA A 140 -9.42 -22.80 8.00
C ALA A 140 -10.51 -22.65 9.09
N ALA A 141 -10.13 -22.23 10.30
CA ALA A 141 -11.10 -21.96 11.37
C ALA A 141 -11.99 -20.74 11.05
N LEU A 142 -11.43 -19.68 10.44
CA LEU A 142 -12.20 -18.52 9.99
C LEU A 142 -13.14 -18.88 8.82
N VAL A 143 -12.68 -19.68 7.85
CA VAL A 143 -13.53 -20.18 6.76
C VAL A 143 -14.72 -20.97 7.29
N ARG A 144 -14.50 -21.88 8.26
CA ARG A 144 -15.61 -22.65 8.88
C ARG A 144 -16.65 -21.77 9.60
N ARG A 145 -16.27 -20.54 9.96
CA ARG A 145 -17.16 -19.55 10.57
C ARG A 145 -17.83 -18.64 9.54
N GLY A 146 -17.63 -18.89 8.24
CA GLY A 146 -18.22 -18.10 7.16
C GLY A 146 -17.53 -16.75 6.91
N VAL A 147 -16.30 -16.57 7.37
CA VAL A 147 -15.57 -15.31 7.16
C VAL A 147 -15.14 -15.17 5.70
N ASP A 148 -15.50 -14.04 5.07
CA ASP A 148 -14.92 -13.59 3.81
C ASP A 148 -13.47 -13.10 4.05
N LEU A 149 -12.51 -13.96 3.76
CA LEU A 149 -11.09 -13.72 4.07
C LEU A 149 -10.48 -12.58 3.25
N PRO A 150 -10.71 -12.45 1.93
CA PRO A 150 -10.32 -11.28 1.16
C PRO A 150 -10.83 -9.96 1.78
N GLY A 151 -12.14 -9.85 2.03
CA GLY A 151 -12.72 -8.64 2.61
C GLY A 151 -12.25 -8.37 4.04
N ALA A 152 -12.03 -9.40 4.84
CA ALA A 152 -11.50 -9.28 6.20
C ALA A 152 -10.05 -8.76 6.23
N ALA A 153 -9.18 -9.33 5.40
CA ALA A 153 -7.79 -8.91 5.29
C ALA A 153 -7.69 -7.47 4.78
N HIS A 154 -8.47 -7.14 3.75
CA HIS A 154 -8.51 -5.81 3.14
C HIS A 154 -9.02 -4.72 4.10
N ALA A 155 -10.06 -5.02 4.88
CA ALA A 155 -10.55 -4.11 5.92
C ALA A 155 -9.52 -3.93 7.05
N ALA A 156 -8.87 -5.00 7.50
CA ALA A 156 -7.82 -4.92 8.51
C ALA A 156 -6.60 -4.11 8.02
N GLU A 157 -6.20 -4.28 6.75
CA GLU A 157 -5.16 -3.49 6.09
C GLU A 157 -5.51 -2.00 6.14
N HIS A 158 -6.70 -1.62 5.65
CA HIS A 158 -7.14 -0.23 5.59
C HIS A 158 -7.09 0.47 6.95
N THR A 159 -7.65 -0.17 7.99
CA THR A 159 -7.63 0.40 9.33
C THR A 159 -6.21 0.45 9.88
N SER A 160 -5.41 -0.60 9.69
CA SER A 160 -4.03 -0.63 10.20
C SER A 160 -3.20 0.51 9.60
N ILE A 161 -3.27 0.74 8.29
CA ILE A 161 -2.65 1.88 7.61
C ILE A 161 -3.15 3.21 8.19
N GLY A 162 -4.47 3.33 8.42
CA GLY A 162 -5.06 4.55 9.00
C GLY A 162 -4.58 4.85 10.42
N LEU A 163 -4.25 3.81 11.20
CA LEU A 163 -3.85 3.92 12.60
C LEU A 163 -2.33 4.07 12.79
N LEU A 164 -1.50 3.58 11.86
CA LEU A 164 -0.04 3.61 11.98
C LEU A 164 0.56 5.02 12.22
N PRO A 165 0.04 6.11 11.63
CA PRO A 165 0.44 7.49 11.95
C PRO A 165 0.54 7.80 13.46
N LEU A 166 -0.36 7.25 14.28
CA LEU A 166 -0.37 7.48 15.74
C LEU A 166 0.80 6.81 16.47
N PHE A 167 1.45 5.82 15.85
CA PHE A 167 2.51 5.01 16.44
C PHE A 167 3.89 5.28 15.84
N ALA A 168 3.93 5.77 14.60
CA ALA A 168 5.14 5.97 13.81
C ALA A 168 5.39 7.42 13.39
N ALA A 169 4.52 8.37 13.79
CA ALA A 169 4.65 9.80 13.47
C ALA A 169 4.85 10.08 11.96
N CYS A 170 4.11 9.34 11.13
CA CYS A 170 4.08 9.49 9.67
C CYS A 170 2.72 10.01 9.21
N ASP A 171 2.61 10.44 7.95
CA ASP A 171 1.31 10.64 7.33
C ASP A 171 0.76 9.34 6.73
N ARG A 172 -0.56 9.23 6.56
CA ARG A 172 -1.21 8.11 5.85
C ARG A 172 -0.70 8.00 4.39
N TRP A 173 -0.33 9.11 3.78
CA TRP A 173 0.19 9.18 2.42
C TRP A 173 1.61 8.60 2.31
N ASP A 174 2.36 8.58 3.41
CA ASP A 174 3.74 8.07 3.47
C ASP A 174 3.85 6.53 3.50
N ILE A 175 2.73 5.82 3.57
CA ILE A 175 2.68 4.36 3.70
C ILE A 175 1.68 3.75 2.71
N GLY A 176 1.94 2.52 2.28
CA GLY A 176 1.02 1.73 1.47
C GLY A 176 0.77 0.37 2.10
N GLY A 177 -0.12 -0.41 1.50
CA GLY A 177 -0.31 -1.80 1.88
C GLY A 177 -0.77 -2.67 0.73
N VAL A 178 -0.81 -3.97 1.01
CA VAL A 178 -1.41 -5.01 0.18
C VAL A 178 -1.97 -6.10 1.11
N SER A 179 -3.16 -6.59 0.80
CA SER A 179 -3.76 -7.79 1.38
C SER A 179 -3.75 -8.95 0.39
N ALA A 180 -3.54 -10.16 0.90
CA ALA A 180 -3.85 -11.38 0.14
C ALA A 180 -4.30 -12.51 1.07
N ASP A 181 -5.39 -13.20 0.69
CA ASP A 181 -5.85 -14.42 1.36
C ASP A 181 -4.80 -15.55 1.28
N LEU A 182 -4.14 -15.68 0.13
CA LEU A 182 -2.97 -16.54 -0.04
C LEU A 182 -1.92 -15.79 -0.84
N HIS A 183 -0.95 -15.19 -0.14
CA HIS A 183 0.14 -14.50 -0.80
C HIS A 183 1.12 -15.52 -1.41
N PRO A 184 1.51 -15.39 -2.70
CA PRO A 184 2.38 -16.36 -3.37
C PRO A 184 3.70 -16.61 -2.65
N ALA A 185 4.34 -15.56 -2.12
CA ALA A 185 5.62 -15.67 -1.44
C ALA A 185 5.53 -16.31 -0.04
N THR A 186 4.41 -16.16 0.67
CA THR A 186 4.29 -16.65 2.07
C THR A 186 3.48 -17.94 2.16
N GLY A 187 2.68 -18.27 1.14
CA GLY A 187 1.70 -19.37 1.14
C GLY A 187 0.61 -19.21 2.21
N ARG A 188 0.42 -17.99 2.73
CA ARG A 188 -0.46 -17.69 3.88
C ARG A 188 -1.29 -16.45 3.62
N LEU A 189 -2.37 -16.30 4.39
CA LEU A 189 -3.07 -15.02 4.48
C LEU A 189 -2.11 -14.01 5.10
N THR A 190 -1.87 -12.95 4.36
CA THR A 190 -0.85 -11.94 4.66
C THR A 190 -1.38 -10.56 4.39
N VAL A 191 -1.09 -9.62 5.29
CA VAL A 191 -1.26 -8.19 5.04
C VAL A 191 0.04 -7.49 5.29
N PHE A 192 0.41 -6.66 4.33
CA PHE A 192 1.59 -5.85 4.30
C PHE A 192 1.23 -4.38 4.58
N VAL A 193 2.09 -3.71 5.34
CA VAL A 193 2.17 -2.25 5.39
C VAL A 193 3.63 -1.86 5.16
N TYR A 194 3.87 -1.00 4.18
CA TYR A 194 5.21 -0.66 3.72
C TYR A 194 5.41 0.84 3.60
N ASP A 195 6.66 1.28 3.70
CA ASP A 195 7.04 2.68 3.56
C ASP A 195 6.92 3.10 2.09
N GLY A 196 6.31 4.26 1.83
CA GLY A 196 6.14 4.85 0.50
C GLY A 196 7.40 5.46 -0.11
N HIS A 197 8.54 5.34 0.57
CA HIS A 197 9.83 5.91 0.19
C HIS A 197 10.85 4.82 -0.17
N ASP A 198 11.66 5.09 -1.19
CA ASP A 198 12.72 4.19 -1.64
C ASP A 198 13.75 3.95 -0.51
N GLY A 199 14.14 2.70 -0.30
CA GLY A 199 14.99 2.25 0.82
C GLY A 199 14.27 2.13 2.17
N GLY A 200 13.06 2.67 2.30
CA GLY A 200 12.29 2.74 3.55
C GLY A 200 12.62 3.98 4.38
N ALA A 201 11.59 4.53 5.03
CA ALA A 201 11.66 5.71 5.91
C ALA A 201 11.68 5.33 7.40
N GLY A 202 11.47 4.05 7.73
CA GLY A 202 11.49 3.53 9.10
C GLY A 202 10.11 3.42 9.76
N PHE A 203 9.02 3.74 9.06
CA PHE A 203 7.67 3.63 9.62
C PHE A 203 7.26 2.18 9.82
N ALA A 204 7.53 1.32 8.84
CA ALA A 204 7.37 -0.13 8.95
C ALA A 204 8.21 -0.74 10.08
N GLU A 205 9.43 -0.24 10.27
CA GLU A 205 10.33 -0.67 11.35
C GLU A 205 9.78 -0.29 12.72
N ARG A 206 9.30 0.96 12.86
CA ARG A 206 8.64 1.43 14.07
C ARG A 206 7.36 0.65 14.32
N GLY A 207 6.53 0.45 13.30
CA GLY A 207 5.32 -0.37 13.35
C GLY A 207 5.61 -1.79 13.81
N PHE A 208 6.74 -2.38 13.40
CA PHE A 208 7.15 -3.70 13.88
C PHE A 208 7.50 -3.70 15.37
N ALA A 209 8.19 -2.67 15.85
CA ALA A 209 8.56 -2.56 17.26
C ALA A 209 7.34 -2.47 18.20
N VAL A 210 6.25 -1.85 17.74
CA VAL A 210 5.01 -1.63 18.50
C VAL A 210 3.81 -2.41 17.93
N ALA A 211 4.06 -3.49 17.19
CA ALA A 211 3.05 -4.15 16.37
C ALA A 211 1.83 -4.61 17.16
N ARG A 212 2.02 -5.09 18.40
CA ARG A 212 0.92 -5.57 19.24
C ARG A 212 -0.02 -4.43 19.65
N GLU A 213 0.55 -3.30 20.08
CA GLU A 213 -0.21 -2.12 20.49
C GLU A 213 -0.95 -1.51 19.29
N TRP A 214 -0.27 -1.39 18.15
CA TRP A 214 -0.85 -0.86 16.92
C TRP A 214 -2.00 -1.72 16.37
N LEU A 215 -1.83 -3.05 16.31
CA LEU A 215 -2.89 -3.95 15.82
C LEU A 215 -4.03 -4.11 16.82
N ALA A 216 -3.77 -4.00 18.12
CA ALA A 216 -4.83 -3.93 19.13
C ALA A 216 -5.67 -2.66 18.96
N ALA A 217 -5.03 -1.48 18.82
CA ALA A 217 -5.72 -0.23 18.55
C ALA A 217 -6.49 -0.26 17.22
N THR A 218 -5.94 -0.92 16.20
CA THR A 218 -6.62 -1.17 14.92
C THR A 218 -7.93 -1.94 15.14
N ARG A 219 -7.87 -3.03 15.91
CA ARG A 219 -9.04 -3.86 16.25
C ARG A 219 -10.07 -3.09 17.08
N GLU A 220 -9.62 -2.30 18.04
CA GLU A 220 -10.47 -1.45 18.88
C GLU A 220 -11.18 -0.35 18.06
N ALA A 221 -10.48 0.29 17.13
CA ALA A 221 -11.07 1.30 16.25
C ALA A 221 -12.18 0.73 15.37
N ILE A 222 -12.01 -0.49 14.84
CA ILE A 222 -13.07 -1.17 14.07
C ILE A 222 -14.26 -1.48 14.98
N ALA A 223 -13.99 -2.04 16.17
CA ALA A 223 -15.03 -2.47 17.11
C ALA A 223 -15.84 -1.29 17.68
N GLY A 224 -15.18 -0.17 17.95
CA GLY A 224 -15.80 1.03 18.52
C GLY A 224 -16.59 1.88 17.54
N CYS A 225 -16.51 1.60 16.24
CA CYS A 225 -17.29 2.31 15.23
C CYS A 225 -18.74 1.81 15.23
N GLU A 226 -19.72 2.71 15.24
CA GLU A 226 -21.16 2.39 15.30
C GLU A 226 -21.75 1.91 13.96
N CYS A 227 -21.00 1.98 12.85
CA CYS A 227 -21.51 1.56 11.55
C CYS A 227 -21.72 0.03 11.47
N GLU A 228 -22.70 -0.41 10.69
CA GLU A 228 -22.95 -1.85 10.49
C GLU A 228 -21.96 -2.47 9.49
N MET A 229 -21.93 -1.96 8.26
CA MET A 229 -21.22 -2.58 7.14
C MET A 229 -19.75 -2.12 6.98
N GLY A 230 -19.36 -1.05 7.66
CA GLY A 230 -18.09 -0.37 7.45
C GLY A 230 -18.25 1.00 6.79
N CYS A 231 -17.42 1.97 7.16
CA CYS A 231 -17.50 3.35 6.70
C CYS A 231 -16.10 3.99 6.57
N PRO A 232 -15.99 5.23 6.05
CA PRO A 232 -14.73 6.00 5.99
C PRO A 232 -13.99 6.15 7.32
N SER A 233 -14.71 6.09 8.45
CA SER A 233 -14.11 6.24 9.78
C SER A 233 -13.50 4.95 10.34
N CYS A 234 -13.73 3.78 9.72
CA CYS A 234 -13.20 2.51 10.22
C CYS A 234 -12.43 1.71 9.17
N ILE A 235 -13.08 1.17 8.15
CA ILE A 235 -12.49 0.17 7.24
C ILE A 235 -12.37 0.61 5.78
N GLN A 236 -12.90 1.78 5.41
CA GLN A 236 -12.72 2.30 4.06
C GLN A 236 -11.45 3.16 3.97
N SER A 237 -10.83 3.15 2.80
CA SER A 237 -9.67 3.97 2.48
C SER A 237 -9.93 4.84 1.26
N PRO A 238 -9.55 6.14 1.31
CA PRO A 238 -9.54 6.98 0.11
C PRO A 238 -8.41 6.59 -0.87
N LYS A 239 -7.46 5.75 -0.45
CA LYS A 239 -6.33 5.26 -1.26
C LYS A 239 -6.62 3.91 -1.95
N CYS A 240 -7.79 3.33 -1.71
CA CYS A 240 -8.11 1.99 -2.20
C CYS A 240 -8.29 1.98 -3.73
N GLY A 241 -7.34 1.36 -4.44
CA GLY A 241 -7.38 1.21 -5.90
C GLY A 241 -8.45 0.25 -6.42
N THR A 242 -9.07 -0.56 -5.55
CA THR A 242 -10.16 -1.48 -5.91
C THR A 242 -11.56 -0.93 -5.56
N GLY A 243 -11.64 0.33 -5.10
CA GLY A 243 -12.91 0.99 -4.83
C GLY A 243 -13.58 0.57 -3.52
N ASN A 244 -12.80 0.14 -2.52
CA ASN A 244 -13.30 -0.33 -1.22
C ASN A 244 -14.19 -1.58 -1.31
N ASP A 245 -13.89 -2.47 -2.25
CA ASP A 245 -14.59 -3.74 -2.44
C ASP A 245 -13.59 -4.89 -2.77
N PRO A 246 -13.71 -6.07 -2.15
CA PRO A 246 -14.58 -6.39 -1.01
C PRO A 246 -14.03 -5.82 0.31
N LEU A 247 -14.92 -5.55 1.28
CA LEU A 247 -14.56 -5.21 2.67
C LEU A 247 -15.50 -5.90 3.65
N SER A 248 -14.95 -6.44 4.74
CA SER A 248 -15.74 -7.09 5.80
C SER A 248 -15.33 -6.58 7.18
N LYS A 249 -16.21 -5.80 7.82
CA LYS A 249 -16.01 -5.28 9.19
C LYS A 249 -15.87 -6.41 10.21
N ASP A 250 -16.87 -7.28 10.27
CA ASP A 250 -16.89 -8.41 11.21
C ASP A 250 -15.77 -9.40 10.90
N GLY A 251 -15.50 -9.64 9.62
CA GLY A 251 -14.38 -10.47 9.19
C GLY A 251 -13.03 -9.95 9.70
N ALA A 252 -12.80 -8.64 9.59
CA ALA A 252 -11.58 -8.00 10.10
C ALA A 252 -11.42 -8.15 11.61
N LEU A 253 -12.50 -7.98 12.38
CA LEU A 253 -12.49 -8.20 13.83
C LEU A 253 -12.10 -9.64 14.18
N LEU A 254 -12.71 -10.62 13.51
CA LEU A 254 -12.42 -12.04 13.75
C LEU A 254 -10.99 -12.43 13.32
N LEU A 255 -10.49 -11.83 12.25
CA LEU A 255 -9.12 -12.01 11.78
C LEU A 255 -8.11 -11.44 12.78
N LEU A 256 -8.29 -10.18 13.21
CA LEU A 256 -7.41 -9.53 14.19
C LEU A 256 -7.47 -10.24 15.55
N ASP A 257 -8.65 -10.66 16.00
CA ASP A 257 -8.79 -11.49 17.19
C ASP A 257 -8.02 -12.81 17.06
N SER A 258 -8.06 -13.47 15.90
CA SER A 258 -7.31 -14.71 15.67
C SER A 258 -5.79 -14.51 15.80
N LEU A 259 -5.29 -13.36 15.36
CA LEU A 259 -3.88 -12.99 15.42
C LEU A 259 -3.43 -12.57 16.84
N LEU A 260 -4.25 -11.76 17.54
CA LEU A 260 -3.90 -11.15 18.82
C LEU A 260 -4.09 -12.05 20.05
N ARG A 261 -4.84 -13.16 19.91
CA ARG A 261 -5.15 -14.11 20.99
C ARG A 261 -3.95 -14.74 21.71
N HIS A 262 -2.78 -14.77 21.08
CA HIS A 262 -1.62 -15.50 21.57
C HIS A 262 -0.51 -14.56 22.07
N ASP A 263 0.25 -15.02 23.06
CA ASP A 263 1.42 -14.32 23.55
C ASP A 263 2.56 -14.30 22.53
N VAL A 264 3.38 -13.26 22.63
CA VAL A 264 4.49 -12.97 21.72
C VAL A 264 5.70 -13.81 22.10
N ARG A 265 6.22 -14.61 21.15
CA ARG A 265 7.48 -15.35 21.30
C ARG A 265 8.46 -14.95 20.21
N GLN A 266 9.68 -14.56 20.59
CA GLN A 266 10.73 -14.27 19.61
C GLN A 266 11.15 -15.55 18.88
N ALA A 267 11.28 -15.48 17.56
CA ALA A 267 11.81 -16.54 16.72
C ALA A 267 13.10 -16.06 16.06
N PRO A 268 14.08 -16.94 15.80
CA PRO A 268 15.28 -16.57 15.04
C PRO A 268 14.89 -16.14 13.62
N ALA A 269 15.59 -15.13 13.08
CA ALA A 269 15.38 -14.63 11.72
C ALA A 269 15.61 -15.73 10.67
N GLY A 270 14.86 -15.68 9.56
CA GLY A 270 14.97 -16.67 8.48
C GLY A 270 16.37 -16.76 7.84
N PRO A 271 16.69 -17.87 7.14
CA PRO A 271 18.02 -18.18 6.62
C PRO A 271 18.61 -17.17 5.62
N GLN A 272 17.78 -16.29 5.04
CA GLN A 272 18.23 -15.24 4.12
C GLN A 272 18.94 -14.07 4.85
N ALA A 273 18.51 -13.71 6.07
CA ALA A 273 19.16 -12.67 6.88
C ALA A 273 20.59 -13.08 7.31
N ALA A 274 20.77 -14.35 7.66
CA ALA A 274 22.05 -14.89 8.13
C ALA A 274 23.16 -14.80 7.06
N ARG A 275 22.80 -14.94 5.77
CA ARG A 275 23.77 -14.87 4.65
C ARG A 275 24.32 -13.46 4.43
N ARG A 276 23.54 -12.41 4.68
CA ARG A 276 24.00 -11.01 4.54
C ARG A 276 24.85 -10.54 5.73
N GLN A 277 24.50 -10.93 6.96
CA GLN A 277 25.34 -10.63 8.13
C GLN A 277 26.73 -11.29 8.04
N ALA A 278 26.81 -12.51 7.51
CA ALA A 278 28.09 -13.18 7.26
C ALA A 278 28.93 -12.49 6.14
N GLY A 279 28.28 -11.84 5.17
CA GLY A 279 28.93 -11.11 4.08
C GLY A 279 29.51 -9.75 4.48
N GLN A 280 28.91 -9.07 5.45
CA GLN A 280 29.41 -7.78 5.97
C GLN A 280 30.56 -7.92 6.98
N GLY A 281 30.81 -9.13 7.50
CA GLY A 281 31.91 -9.42 8.44
C GLY A 281 33.28 -9.67 7.82
N LYS A 282 33.42 -9.72 6.48
CA LYS A 282 34.67 -10.09 5.80
C LYS A 282 35.43 -8.96 5.09
N SER A 283 35.00 -7.71 5.20
CA SER A 283 35.67 -6.56 4.54
C SER A 283 36.40 -5.63 5.53
N ARG A 284 37.17 -6.20 6.46
CA ARG A 284 38.24 -5.48 7.20
C ARG A 284 39.39 -6.42 7.55
N GLN A 285 40.20 -6.79 6.55
CA GLN A 285 41.61 -7.15 6.78
C GLN A 285 42.45 -6.37 5.78
N GLY A 286 43.39 -5.60 6.33
CA GLY A 286 44.12 -4.56 5.64
C GLY A 286 45.10 -5.10 4.59
N ALA A 287 45.26 -4.34 3.52
CA ALA A 287 46.38 -4.48 2.60
C ALA A 287 47.67 -4.00 3.32
N PRO A 288 48.78 -4.74 3.24
CA PRO A 288 50.06 -4.26 3.78
C PRO A 288 50.63 -3.20 2.83
N VAL A 289 51.04 -2.08 3.42
CA VAL A 289 51.86 -1.05 2.77
C VAL A 289 53.27 -1.63 2.61
N LEU A 290 53.76 -1.73 1.37
CA LEU A 290 55.16 -2.01 1.08
C LEU A 290 55.94 -0.67 1.05
N PRO A 291 57.13 -0.58 1.67
CA PRO A 291 57.98 0.60 1.56
C PRO A 291 58.97 0.48 0.39
N ALA A 292 59.21 1.63 -0.24
CA ALA A 292 60.27 2.02 -1.19
C ALA A 292 60.41 1.19 -2.48
#